data_AF-H0XH74-F1
#
_entry.id   AF-H0XH74-F1
#
_cell.length_a   1.000
_cell.length_b   1.000
_cell.length_c   1.000
_cell.angle_alpha   90.00
_cell.angle_beta   90.00
_cell.angle_gamma   90.00
#
_symmetry.space_group_name_H-M   'P 1'
#
loop_
_entity.id
_entity.type
_entity.pdbx_description
1 polymer ?
#
loop_
_entity_poly.entity_id
_entity_poly.type
_entity_poly.pdbx_seq_one_letter_code
_entity_poly.pdbx_strand_id
1 'polypeptide(L)'
;DIVMTQTPLSLSITPGEPTSISCRSSQSLLGSDGITYLYWYLQKPGQSPQRLIYKVSNQDSGVPDRFSGSGSGTNFTLKISKVEAEDAGVYYCAQATQWPPQWYNPEHKLPAGW
;
A
#
# COMPACT_ATOMS: atom_id res chain seq x y z
N ASP A 1 -17.54 0.14 -8.52
CA ASP A 1 -16.42 0.76 -7.82
C ASP A 1 -15.42 -0.30 -7.39
N ILE A 2 -14.13 0.03 -7.35
CA ILE A 2 -13.08 -0.86 -6.85
C ILE A 2 -12.84 -0.53 -5.39
N VAL A 3 -13.01 -1.52 -4.53
CA VAL A 3 -12.78 -1.39 -3.09
C VAL A 3 -11.42 -1.99 -2.78
N MET A 4 -10.59 -1.23 -2.07
CA MET A 4 -9.28 -1.66 -1.57
C MET A 4 -9.41 -1.98 -0.09
N THR A 5 -8.82 -3.09 0.36
CA THR A 5 -8.73 -3.45 1.78
C THR A 5 -7.28 -3.81 2.13
N GLN A 6 -6.86 -3.49 3.34
CA GLN A 6 -5.50 -3.77 3.81
C GLN A 6 -5.51 -4.51 5.15
N THR A 7 -4.53 -5.40 5.31
CA THR A 7 -4.32 -6.16 6.54
C THR A 7 -2.83 -6.32 6.80
N PRO A 8 -2.39 -6.21 8.06
CA PRO A 8 -3.16 -5.77 9.24
C PRO A 8 -3.38 -4.24 9.27
N LEU A 9 -4.33 -3.79 10.09
CA LEU A 9 -4.68 -2.37 10.25
C LEU A 9 -3.65 -1.56 11.05
N SER A 10 -2.94 -2.24 11.94
CA SER A 10 -1.88 -1.67 12.76
C SER A 10 -0.86 -2.76 13.08
N LEU A 11 0.40 -2.38 13.17
CA LEU A 11 1.53 -3.25 13.42
C LEU A 11 2.47 -2.57 14.40
N SER A 12 2.93 -3.33 15.40
CA SER A 12 4.07 -2.97 16.24
C SER A 12 5.15 -4.02 16.01
N ILE A 13 6.26 -3.61 15.40
CA ILE A 13 7.34 -4.51 14.97
C ILE A 13 8.66 -4.03 15.55
N THR A 14 9.52 -4.96 15.94
CA THR A 14 10.85 -4.62 16.44
C THR A 14 11.76 -4.24 15.27
N PRO A 15 12.54 -3.15 15.35
CA PRO A 15 13.54 -2.85 14.33
C PRO A 15 14.45 -4.05 14.06
N GLY A 16 14.71 -4.33 12.79
CA GLY A 16 15.45 -5.50 12.32
C GLY A 16 14.58 -6.69 11.93
N GLU A 17 13.34 -6.77 12.40
CA GLU A 17 12.41 -7.85 12.00
C GLU A 17 11.78 -7.57 10.63
N PRO A 18 11.50 -8.60 9.83
CA PRO A 18 10.74 -8.45 8.59
C PRO A 18 9.25 -8.25 8.88
N THR A 19 8.55 -7.60 7.95
CA THR A 19 7.09 -7.54 7.96
C THR A 19 6.49 -7.55 6.57
N SER A 20 5.18 -7.75 6.50
CA SER A 20 4.41 -7.63 5.28
C SER A 20 3.04 -7.02 5.52
N ILE A 21 2.58 -6.23 4.56
CA ILE A 21 1.24 -5.64 4.51
C ILE A 21 0.55 -6.21 3.29
N SER A 22 -0.61 -6.82 3.50
CA SER A 22 -1.45 -7.33 2.44
C SER A 22 -2.43 -6.27 1.99
N CYS A 23 -2.70 -6.23 0.69
CA CYS A 23 -3.71 -5.40 0.06
C CYS A 23 -4.56 -6.27 -0.87
N ARG A 24 -5.88 -6.14 -0.76
CA ARG A 24 -6.83 -6.85 -1.60
C ARG A 24 -7.75 -5.88 -2.31
N SER A 25 -7.91 -6.07 -3.61
CA SER A 25 -8.90 -5.34 -4.41
C SER A 25 -10.15 -6.19 -4.62
N SER A 26 -11.32 -5.55 -4.75
CA SER A 26 -12.57 -6.27 -5.07
C SER A 26 -12.65 -6.78 -6.51
N GLN A 27 -11.83 -6.23 -7.40
CA GLN A 27 -11.77 -6.56 -8.82
C GLN A 27 -10.34 -6.60 -9.32
N SER A 28 -10.11 -7.24 -10.47
CA SER A 28 -8.80 -7.26 -11.12
C SER A 28 -8.32 -5.84 -11.41
N LEU A 29 -7.05 -5.57 -11.10
CA LEU A 29 -6.39 -4.30 -11.42
C LEU A 29 -5.58 -4.37 -12.72
N LEU A 30 -5.79 -5.41 -13.51
CA LEU A 30 -5.15 -5.57 -14.82
C LEU A 30 -5.82 -4.63 -15.84
N GLY A 31 -5.04 -3.67 -16.33
CA GLY A 31 -5.42 -2.79 -17.43
C GLY A 31 -5.49 -3.53 -18.76
N SER A 32 -6.17 -2.93 -19.74
CA SER A 32 -6.27 -3.46 -21.10
C SER A 32 -4.93 -3.52 -21.84
N ASP A 33 -3.93 -2.78 -21.35
CA ASP A 33 -2.54 -2.79 -21.81
C ASP A 33 -1.71 -3.93 -21.20
N GLY A 34 -2.32 -4.78 -20.37
CA GLY A 34 -1.64 -5.88 -19.68
C GLY A 34 -0.86 -5.43 -18.43
N ILE A 35 -0.98 -4.18 -18.00
CA ILE A 35 -0.28 -3.65 -16.83
C ILE A 35 -1.21 -3.67 -15.62
N THR A 36 -0.70 -4.13 -14.47
CA THR A 36 -1.44 -4.05 -13.21
C THR A 36 -1.12 -2.75 -12.48
N TYR A 37 -2.12 -1.90 -12.27
CA TYR A 37 -1.97 -0.56 -11.71
C TYR A 37 -2.18 -0.53 -10.19
N LEU A 38 -1.25 -1.14 -9.46
CA LEU A 38 -1.17 -1.08 -8.00
C LEU A 38 0.02 -0.23 -7.56
N TYR A 39 -0.19 0.58 -6.53
CA TYR A 39 0.81 1.44 -5.93
C TYR A 39 0.84 1.28 -4.41
N TRP A 40 2.03 1.42 -3.83
CA TRP A 40 2.24 1.49 -2.38
C TRP A 40 2.80 2.86 -2.01
N TYR A 41 2.24 3.45 -0.95
CA TYR A 41 2.66 4.73 -0.40
C TYR A 41 2.97 4.60 1.08
N LEU A 42 3.92 5.41 1.55
CA LEU A 42 4.21 5.66 2.95
C LEU A 42 3.96 7.13 3.25
N GLN A 43 3.17 7.40 4.29
CA GLN A 43 2.99 8.72 4.85
C GLN A 43 3.61 8.78 6.25
N LYS A 44 4.66 9.58 6.39
CA LYS A 44 5.26 9.89 7.69
C LYS A 44 4.50 11.04 8.36
N PRO A 45 4.52 11.14 9.71
CA PRO A 45 3.88 12.25 10.41
C PRO A 45 4.31 13.61 9.87
N GLY A 46 3.33 14.47 9.52
CA GLY A 46 3.57 15.81 8.97
C GLY A 46 4.07 15.85 7.52
N GLN A 47 4.14 14.73 6.82
CA GLN A 47 4.54 14.65 5.40
C GLN A 47 3.38 14.25 4.50
N SER A 48 3.47 14.60 3.23
CA SER A 48 2.58 14.07 2.19
C SER A 48 2.92 12.60 1.89
N PRO A 49 1.95 11.77 1.45
CA PRO A 49 2.23 10.40 1.01
C PRO A 49 3.32 10.34 -0.06
N GLN A 50 4.35 9.53 0.18
CA GLN A 50 5.43 9.26 -0.78
C GLN A 50 5.23 7.86 -1.37
N ARG A 51 5.39 7.73 -2.67
CA ARG A 51 5.25 6.44 -3.34
C ARG A 51 6.52 5.61 -3.15
N LEU A 52 6.34 4.37 -2.76
CA LEU A 52 7.41 3.39 -2.59
C LEU A 52 7.53 2.49 -3.82
N ILE A 53 6.39 1.94 -4.22
CA ILE A 53 6.32 0.92 -5.28
C ILE A 53 5.18 1.27 -6.22
N TYR A 54 5.41 1.10 -7.52
CA TYR A 54 4.42 1.26 -8.58
C TYR A 54 4.38 0.02 -9.47
N LYS A 55 3.25 -0.17 -10.16
CA LYS A 55 3.02 -1.32 -11.04
C LYS A 55 3.39 -2.65 -10.37
N VAL A 56 2.86 -2.85 -9.15
CA VAL A 56 3.04 -4.03 -8.29
C VAL A 56 4.43 -4.17 -7.67
N SER A 57 5.51 -4.09 -8.44
CA SER A 57 6.86 -4.48 -7.98
C SER A 57 7.97 -3.47 -8.29
N ASN A 58 7.72 -2.42 -9.08
CA ASN A 58 8.77 -1.46 -9.43
C ASN A 58 8.96 -0.46 -8.31
N GLN A 59 10.19 -0.37 -7.79
CA GLN A 59 10.52 0.60 -6.75
C GLN A 59 10.79 1.98 -7.36
N ASP A 60 10.31 3.03 -6.69
CA ASP A 60 10.70 4.40 -7.03
C ASP A 60 12.17 4.66 -6.64
N SER A 61 12.81 5.61 -7.33
CA SER A 61 14.20 5.96 -7.05
C SER A 61 14.38 6.50 -5.62
N GLY A 62 15.41 6.00 -4.92
CA GLY A 62 15.70 6.41 -3.54
C GLY A 62 14.94 5.60 -2.48
N VAL A 63 14.05 4.70 -2.88
CA VAL A 63 13.43 3.73 -1.98
C VAL A 63 14.45 2.64 -1.63
N PRO A 64 14.67 2.33 -0.35
CA PRO A 64 15.62 1.28 0.05
C PRO A 64 15.25 -0.11 -0.48
N ASP A 65 16.24 -0.90 -0.90
CA ASP A 65 16.05 -2.27 -1.45
C ASP A 65 15.36 -3.26 -0.49
N ARG A 66 15.25 -2.90 0.80
CA ARG A 66 14.50 -3.68 1.80
C ARG A 66 12.98 -3.70 1.54
N PHE A 67 12.45 -2.75 0.77
CA PHE A 67 11.05 -2.75 0.33
C PHE A 67 10.88 -3.60 -0.93
N SER A 68 9.82 -4.41 -0.98
CA SER A 68 9.50 -5.21 -2.17
C SER A 68 8.00 -5.39 -2.30
N GLY A 69 7.52 -5.38 -3.53
CA GLY A 69 6.10 -5.51 -3.86
C GLY A 69 5.87 -6.76 -4.70
N SER A 70 4.79 -7.47 -4.43
CA SER A 70 4.40 -8.67 -5.16
C SER A 70 2.87 -8.81 -5.20
N GLY A 71 2.39 -9.71 -6.07
CA GLY A 71 0.97 -10.02 -6.16
C GLY A 71 0.46 -10.12 -7.58
N SER A 72 -0.77 -10.60 -7.71
CA SER A 72 -1.46 -10.74 -8.99
C SER A 72 -2.98 -10.86 -8.78
N GLY A 73 -3.73 -10.59 -9.85
CA GLY A 73 -5.19 -10.63 -9.83
C GLY A 73 -5.76 -9.58 -8.87
N THR A 74 -6.08 -10.01 -7.65
CA THR A 74 -6.71 -9.18 -6.62
C THR A 74 -5.96 -9.14 -5.29
N ASN A 75 -4.84 -9.85 -5.15
CA ASN A 75 -4.10 -9.93 -3.89
C ASN A 75 -2.66 -9.47 -4.10
N PHE A 76 -2.24 -8.54 -3.25
CA PHE A 76 -0.95 -7.88 -3.34
C PHE A 76 -0.31 -7.75 -1.97
N THR A 77 1.02 -7.71 -1.94
CA THR A 77 1.79 -7.67 -0.71
C THR A 77 2.92 -6.66 -0.84
N LEU A 78 3.06 -5.79 0.15
CA LEU A 78 4.28 -5.04 0.43
C LEU A 78 5.07 -5.81 1.48
N LYS A 79 6.33 -6.10 1.24
CA LYS A 79 7.24 -6.71 2.21
C LYS A 79 8.37 -5.75 2.52
N ILE A 80 8.67 -5.59 3.80
CA ILE A 80 9.84 -4.90 4.32
C ILE A 80 10.73 -5.98 4.94
N SER A 81 11.87 -6.27 4.34
CA SER A 81 12.73 -7.40 4.77
C SER A 81 13.44 -7.14 6.10
N LYS A 82 13.64 -5.88 6.46
CA LYS A 82 14.27 -5.45 7.70
C LYS A 82 13.74 -4.07 8.07
N VAL A 83 12.81 -4.00 9.03
CA VAL A 83 12.20 -2.74 9.44
C VAL A 83 13.20 -1.83 10.16
N GLU A 84 13.22 -0.56 9.81
CA GLU A 84 14.01 0.48 10.48
C GLU A 84 13.11 1.53 11.15
N ALA A 85 13.65 2.28 12.11
CA ALA A 85 12.86 3.29 12.84
C ALA A 85 12.25 4.36 11.90
N GLU A 86 12.93 4.65 10.78
CA GLU A 86 12.46 5.60 9.77
C GLU A 86 11.30 5.07 8.92
N ASP A 87 10.99 3.78 8.99
CA ASP A 87 9.89 3.14 8.27
C ASP A 87 8.54 3.32 9.00
N ALA A 88 8.54 3.97 10.17
CA ALA A 88 7.33 4.27 10.93
C ALA A 88 6.44 5.29 10.18
N GLY A 89 5.21 4.89 9.91
CA GLY A 89 4.22 5.73 9.24
C GLY A 89 2.98 4.94 8.83
N VAL A 90 2.10 5.58 8.10
CA VAL A 90 0.89 4.95 7.57
C VAL A 90 1.15 4.49 6.14
N TYR A 91 0.84 3.22 5.86
CA TYR A 91 1.03 2.59 4.56
C TYR A 91 -0.29 2.45 3.84
N TYR A 92 -0.34 2.88 2.57
CA TYR A 92 -1.53 2.80 1.74
C TYR A 92 -1.25 2.03 0.46
N CYS A 93 -2.16 1.14 0.09
CA CYS A 93 -2.26 0.66 -1.28
C CYS A 93 -3.36 1.43 -2.02
N ALA A 94 -3.09 1.72 -3.29
CA ALA A 94 -4.02 2.40 -4.16
C ALA A 94 -4.01 1.78 -5.56
N GLN A 95 -5.11 1.98 -6.28
CA GLN A 95 -5.26 1.55 -7.67
C GLN A 95 -5.49 2.75 -8.61
N ALA A 96 -5.10 2.62 -9.88
CA ALA A 96 -5.39 3.63 -10.91
C ALA A 96 -6.06 3.07 -12.19
N THR A 97 -6.67 1.88 -12.12
CA THR A 97 -7.47 1.33 -13.22
C THR A 97 -8.82 2.02 -13.39
N GLN A 98 -9.36 2.65 -12.34
CA GLN A 98 -10.58 3.48 -12.41
C GLN A 98 -10.31 4.88 -11.85
N TRP A 99 -10.95 5.89 -12.46
CA TRP A 99 -10.89 7.29 -12.03
C TRP A 99 -12.17 7.70 -11.28
N PRO A 100 -12.08 8.42 -10.13
CA PRO A 100 -10.83 8.80 -9.45
C PRO A 100 -10.12 7.58 -8.82
N PRO A 101 -8.78 7.66 -8.60
CA PRO A 101 -8.03 6.58 -7.98
C PRO A 101 -8.59 6.27 -6.59
N GLN A 102 -8.90 5.00 -6.33
CA GLN A 102 -9.42 4.57 -5.05
C GLN A 102 -8.27 4.17 -4.12
N TRP A 103 -8.31 4.66 -2.88
CA TRP A 103 -7.34 4.40 -1.82
C TRP A 103 -8.03 3.67 -0.66
N TYR A 104 -7.27 2.88 0.10
CA TYR A 104 -7.77 2.31 1.35
C TYR A 104 -7.84 3.39 2.44
N ASN A 105 -9.05 3.69 2.95
CA ASN A 105 -9.24 4.61 4.08
C ASN A 105 -9.54 3.84 5.37
N PRO A 106 -8.61 3.81 6.35
CA PRO A 106 -8.87 3.19 7.65
C PRO A 106 -9.91 3.94 8.52
N GLU A 107 -10.28 5.19 8.19
CA GLU A 107 -11.07 6.08 9.07
C GLU A 107 -12.58 6.17 8.80
N HIS A 108 -13.21 5.26 8.05
CA HIS A 108 -14.69 5.24 7.94
C HIS A 108 -15.39 4.69 9.21
N LYS A 109 -14.94 5.08 10.41
CA LYS A 109 -15.84 5.20 11.57
C LYS A 109 -16.27 6.65 11.66
N LEU A 110 -17.42 6.95 11.07
CA LEU A 110 -18.22 8.10 11.50
C LEU A 110 -18.76 7.77 12.90
N PRO A 111 -18.39 8.48 13.98
CA PRO A 111 -19.37 8.73 15.03
C PRO A 111 -20.38 9.72 14.46
N ALA A 112 -21.63 9.28 14.34
CA ALA A 112 -22.74 10.21 14.17
C ALA A 112 -22.83 11.09 15.43
N GLY A 113 -22.95 12.39 15.18
CA GLY A 113 -22.91 13.49 16.14
C GLY A 113 -22.09 14.56 15.44
N TRP A 114 -22.64 15.67 14.96
CA TRP A 114 -23.68 16.52 15.55
C TRP A 114 -24.94 16.62 14.70
#